data_AF-A0A2U3F214-F1
#
_entry.id   AF-A0A2U3F214-F1
#
_cell.length_a   1.000
_cell.length_b   1.000
_cell.length_c   1.000
_cell.angle_alpha   90.00
_cell.angle_beta   90.00
_cell.angle_gamma   90.00
#
_symmetry.space_group_name_H-M   'P 1'
#
loop_
_entity.id
_entity.type
_entity.pdbx_description
1 polymer ?
#
loop_
_entity_poly.entity_id
_entity_poly.type
_entity_poly.pdbx_seq_one_letter_code
_entity_poly.pdbx_strand_id
1 'polypeptide(L)'
;MITLADIKASWRLILLVVVIAVVAVLCVLLANSRSDVATLKSDNDVLRSDNTLQGTVIAAQAFNLNRFNQVAENASRLNSLIDASSDKTVIEYREILRREKTCDLPVPADVAGGLLEYTHRLRASAMHTDSGDADAAGDSATTTSALTYCQAVLWIKPLLAAIEKANNQLAGIREIEKTRASQ
;
A
#
# COMPACT_ATOMS: atom_id res chain seq x y z
N MET A 1 -4.28 46.33 73.38
CA MET A 1 -3.73 45.37 74.34
C MET A 1 -4.76 44.26 74.53
N ILE A 2 -4.56 43.10 73.91
CA ILE A 2 -5.40 41.92 74.17
C ILE A 2 -4.92 41.35 75.50
N THR A 3 -5.80 41.29 76.50
CA THR A 3 -5.41 40.86 77.84
C THR A 3 -5.42 39.32 77.91
N LEU A 4 -4.61 38.75 78.81
CA LEU A 4 -4.52 37.29 79.00
C LEU A 4 -5.89 36.64 79.35
N ALA A 5 -6.84 37.43 79.87
CA ALA A 5 -8.19 36.99 80.22
C ALA A 5 -9.09 36.80 78.99
N ASP A 6 -8.93 37.63 77.95
CA ASP A 6 -9.72 37.55 76.70
C ASP A 6 -9.40 36.27 75.92
N ILE A 7 -8.15 35.80 76.00
CA ILE A 7 -7.67 34.55 75.40
C ILE A 7 -8.30 33.33 76.09
N LYS A 8 -8.43 33.35 77.42
CA LYS A 8 -9.00 32.24 78.20
C LYS A 8 -10.51 32.09 77.95
N ALA A 9 -11.24 33.21 77.78
CA ALA A 9 -12.66 33.20 77.46
C ALA A 9 -12.94 32.75 76.01
N SER A 10 -12.04 33.10 75.08
CA SER A 10 -12.22 32.84 73.64
C SER A 10 -11.63 31.50 73.17
N TRP A 11 -10.91 30.77 74.02
CA TRP A 11 -10.21 29.54 73.64
C TRP A 11 -11.13 28.46 73.06
N ARG A 12 -12.37 28.34 73.56
CA ARG A 12 -13.38 27.42 73.01
C ARG A 12 -13.79 27.77 71.58
N LEU A 13 -13.89 29.06 71.24
CA LEU A 13 -14.22 29.52 69.89
C LEU A 13 -13.05 29.29 68.94
N ILE A 14 -11.82 29.53 69.40
CA ILE A 14 -10.60 29.26 68.62
C ILE A 14 -10.50 27.77 68.28
N LEU A 15 -10.78 26.89 69.25
CA LEU A 15 -10.75 25.44 69.04
C LEU A 15 -11.81 24.99 68.02
N LEU A 16 -13.02 25.57 68.09
CA LEU A 16 -14.07 25.33 67.10
C LEU A 16 -13.67 25.75 65.69
N VAL A 17 -13.08 26.95 65.53
CA VAL A 17 -12.62 27.45 64.22
C VAL A 17 -11.52 26.56 63.64
N VAL A 18 -10.59 26.08 64.47
CA VAL A 18 -9.53 25.16 64.04
C VAL A 18 -10.11 23.82 63.58
N VAL A 19 -11.07 23.25 64.31
CA VAL A 19 -11.73 22.00 63.91
C VAL A 19 -12.46 22.17 62.58
N ILE A 20 -13.19 23.27 62.39
CA ILE A 20 -13.89 23.56 61.13
C ILE A 20 -12.89 23.71 59.98
N ALA A 21 -11.76 24.39 60.20
CA ALA A 21 -10.70 24.53 59.19
C ALA A 21 -10.09 23.17 58.81
N VAL A 22 -9.81 22.31 59.78
CA VAL A 22 -9.29 20.95 59.54
C VAL A 22 -10.30 20.12 58.75
N VAL A 23 -11.58 20.17 59.11
CA VAL A 23 -12.65 19.47 58.38
C VAL A 23 -12.76 19.98 56.95
N ALA A 24 -12.70 21.29 56.73
CA ALA A 24 -12.73 21.88 55.39
C ALA A 24 -11.54 21.43 54.54
N VAL A 25 -10.32 21.42 55.09
CA VAL A 25 -9.12 20.94 54.39
C VAL A 25 -9.24 19.45 54.04
N LEU A 26 -9.74 18.62 54.96
CA LEU A 26 -9.97 17.20 54.70
C LEU A 26 -11.02 16.98 53.60
N CYS A 27 -12.09 17.77 53.57
CA CYS A 27 -13.09 17.71 52.52
C CYS A 27 -12.51 18.05 51.13
N VAL A 28 -11.64 19.05 51.05
CA VAL A 28 -10.95 19.43 49.80
C VAL A 28 -10.00 18.33 49.33
N LEU A 29 -9.20 17.76 50.23
CA LEU A 29 -8.28 16.66 49.90
C LEU A 29 -9.03 15.40 49.43
N LEU A 30 -10.16 15.07 50.07
CA LEU A 30 -11.02 13.96 49.65
C LEU A 30 -11.67 14.20 48.29
N ALA A 31 -12.10 15.43 48.01
CA ALA A 31 -12.63 15.79 46.69
C ALA A 31 -11.56 15.66 45.60
N ASN A 32 -10.36 16.20 45.84
CA ASN A 32 -9.26 16.17 44.86
C ASN A 32 -8.75 14.75 44.60
N SER A 33 -8.62 13.92 45.64
CA SER A 33 -8.21 12.51 45.47
C SER A 33 -9.23 11.68 44.70
N ARG A 34 -10.53 11.92 44.88
CA ARG A 34 -11.56 11.25 44.07
C ARG A 34 -11.54 11.71 42.62
N SER A 35 -11.32 13.00 42.36
CA SER A 35 -11.18 13.49 40.98
C SER A 35 -9.93 12.93 40.31
N ASP A 36 -8.79 12.86 41.00
CA ASP A 36 -7.56 12.27 40.45
C ASP A 36 -7.71 10.78 40.15
N VAL A 37 -8.41 10.03 40.99
CA VAL A 37 -8.69 8.61 40.74
C VAL A 37 -9.69 8.44 39.58
N ALA A 38 -10.66 9.34 39.44
CA ALA A 38 -11.63 9.31 38.35
C ALA A 38 -10.99 9.67 36.99
N THR A 39 -10.11 10.67 36.96
CA THR A 39 -9.36 11.04 35.74
C THR A 39 -8.38 9.94 35.35
N LEU A 40 -7.60 9.41 36.29
CA LEU A 40 -6.67 8.30 36.01
C LEU A 40 -7.39 7.03 35.53
N LYS A 41 -8.59 6.75 36.05
CA LYS A 41 -9.41 5.63 35.58
C LYS A 41 -9.95 5.87 34.18
N SER A 42 -10.47 7.08 33.91
CA SER A 42 -10.95 7.47 32.59
C SER A 42 -9.83 7.40 31.55
N ASP A 43 -8.64 7.91 31.88
CA ASP A 43 -7.47 7.84 31.00
C ASP A 43 -7.05 6.40 30.74
N ASN A 44 -7.08 5.52 31.75
CA ASN A 44 -6.78 4.10 31.56
C ASN A 44 -7.80 3.40 30.64
N ASP A 45 -9.09 3.72 30.79
CA ASP A 45 -10.16 3.18 29.94
C ASP A 45 -10.03 3.68 28.49
N VAL A 46 -9.66 4.95 28.29
CA VAL A 46 -9.37 5.53 26.96
C VAL A 46 -8.14 4.86 26.34
N LEU A 47 -7.03 4.76 27.07
CA LEU A 47 -5.81 4.09 26.59
C LEU A 47 -6.07 2.62 26.24
N ARG A 48 -6.93 1.94 26.99
CA ARG A 48 -7.33 0.55 26.72
C ARG A 48 -8.19 0.46 25.47
N SER A 49 -9.14 1.39 25.28
CA SER A 49 -9.95 1.48 24.06
C SER A 49 -9.07 1.73 22.84
N ASP A 50 -8.13 2.68 22.92
CA ASP A 50 -7.18 2.97 21.85
C ASP A 50 -6.26 1.78 21.54
N ASN A 51 -5.79 1.05 22.55
CA ASN A 51 -4.98 -0.17 22.34
C ASN A 51 -5.79 -1.25 21.62
N THR A 52 -7.08 -1.41 21.96
CA THR A 52 -7.95 -2.37 21.27
C THR A 52 -8.21 -1.96 19.81
N LEU A 53 -8.46 -0.67 19.55
CA LEU A 53 -8.67 -0.14 18.21
C LEU A 53 -7.39 -0.25 17.36
N GLN A 54 -6.23 0.09 17.92
CA GLN A 54 -4.94 -0.07 17.24
C GLN A 54 -4.62 -1.54 16.99
N GLY A 55 -4.88 -2.43 17.94
CA GLY A 55 -4.70 -3.87 17.78
C GLY A 55 -5.57 -4.45 16.65
N THR A 56 -6.81 -3.98 16.50
CA THR A 56 -7.70 -4.38 15.40
C THR A 56 -7.21 -3.89 14.04
N VAL A 57 -6.72 -2.66 13.93
CA VAL A 57 -6.15 -2.13 12.67
C VAL A 57 -4.88 -2.88 12.28
N ILE A 58 -4.00 -3.18 13.24
CA ILE A 58 -2.75 -3.94 13.01
C ILE A 58 -3.06 -5.37 12.56
N ALA A 59 -4.03 -6.05 13.21
CA ALA A 59 -4.42 -7.40 12.84
C ALA A 59 -5.10 -7.47 11.45
N ALA A 60 -5.96 -6.50 11.14
CA ALA A 60 -6.59 -6.38 9.82
C ALA A 60 -5.55 -6.08 8.73
N GLN A 61 -4.61 -5.17 9.00
CA GLN A 61 -3.55 -4.82 8.06
C GLN A 61 -2.60 -5.99 7.80
N ALA A 62 -2.22 -6.76 8.83
CA ALA A 62 -1.35 -7.93 8.68
C ALA A 62 -2.03 -9.06 7.88
N PHE A 63 -3.32 -9.32 8.11
CA PHE A 63 -4.07 -10.31 7.35
C PHE A 63 -4.21 -9.91 5.87
N ASN A 64 -4.50 -8.63 5.63
CA ASN A 64 -4.56 -8.06 4.29
C ASN A 64 -3.19 -8.20 3.58
N LEU A 65 -2.08 -7.83 4.24
CA LEU A 65 -0.72 -7.99 3.70
C LEU A 65 -0.36 -9.44 3.38
N ASN A 66 -0.71 -10.38 4.25
CA ASN A 66 -0.46 -11.80 4.01
C ASN A 66 -1.20 -12.30 2.76
N ARG A 67 -2.46 -11.89 2.56
CA ARG A 67 -3.22 -12.25 1.35
C ARG A 67 -2.71 -11.55 0.10
N PHE A 68 -2.30 -10.28 0.19
CA PHE A 68 -1.62 -9.57 -0.90
C PHE A 68 -0.37 -10.32 -1.35
N ASN A 69 0.45 -10.74 -0.38
CA ASN A 69 1.68 -11.46 -0.66
C ASN A 69 1.39 -12.82 -1.32
N GLN A 70 0.38 -13.54 -0.86
CA GLN A 70 -0.03 -14.81 -1.45
C GLN A 70 -0.53 -14.65 -2.91
N VAL A 71 -1.33 -13.63 -3.20
CA VAL A 71 -1.81 -13.36 -4.56
C VAL A 71 -0.66 -12.93 -5.47
N ALA A 72 0.26 -12.11 -4.96
CA ALA A 72 1.46 -11.68 -5.67
C ALA A 72 2.40 -12.85 -5.97
N GLU A 73 2.61 -13.76 -5.02
CA GLU A 73 3.44 -14.95 -5.18
C GLU A 73 2.83 -15.95 -6.17
N ASN A 74 1.52 -16.18 -6.11
CA ASN A 74 0.87 -17.05 -7.09
C ASN A 74 0.92 -16.45 -8.50
N ALA A 75 0.70 -15.14 -8.64
CA ALA A 75 0.84 -14.43 -9.90
C ALA A 75 2.28 -14.48 -10.43
N SER A 76 3.29 -14.28 -9.56
CA SER A 76 4.70 -14.35 -9.97
C SER A 76 5.10 -15.75 -10.44
N ARG A 77 4.64 -16.79 -9.74
CA ARG A 77 4.87 -18.18 -10.13
C ARG A 77 4.23 -18.52 -11.48
N LEU A 78 2.97 -18.11 -11.69
CA LEU A 78 2.28 -18.29 -12.98
C LEU A 78 3.03 -17.57 -14.11
N ASN A 79 3.46 -16.34 -13.86
CA ASN A 79 4.23 -15.56 -14.83
C ASN A 79 5.55 -16.24 -15.20
N SER A 80 6.26 -16.81 -14.22
CA SER A 80 7.50 -17.54 -14.47
C SER A 80 7.28 -18.78 -15.36
N LEU A 81 6.18 -19.52 -15.15
CA LEU A 81 5.83 -20.66 -16.00
C LEU A 81 5.46 -20.23 -17.42
N ILE A 82 4.74 -19.11 -17.56
CA ILE A 82 4.39 -18.51 -18.85
C ILE A 82 5.66 -18.07 -19.59
N ASP A 83 6.59 -17.40 -18.91
CA ASP A 83 7.87 -16.97 -19.48
C ASP A 83 8.66 -18.19 -19.99
N ALA A 84 8.80 -19.25 -19.18
CA ALA A 84 9.51 -20.46 -19.58
C ALA A 84 8.85 -21.19 -20.78
N SER A 85 7.51 -21.23 -20.83
CA SER A 85 6.74 -21.82 -21.93
C SER A 85 6.87 -21.01 -23.22
N SER A 86 6.81 -19.68 -23.10
CA SER A 86 7.01 -18.75 -24.22
C SER A 86 8.40 -18.91 -24.81
N ASP A 87 9.45 -18.89 -23.97
CA ASP A 87 10.83 -19.02 -24.41
C ASP A 87 11.09 -20.34 -25.13
N LYS A 88 10.56 -21.43 -24.60
CA LYS A 88 10.65 -22.75 -25.25
C LYS A 88 10.01 -22.74 -26.63
N THR A 89 8.83 -22.10 -26.76
CA THR A 89 8.12 -22.02 -28.03
C THR A 89 8.86 -21.12 -29.03
N VAL A 90 9.45 -20.01 -28.58
CA VAL A 90 10.25 -19.12 -29.44
C VAL A 90 11.49 -19.84 -29.98
N ILE A 91 12.15 -20.67 -29.16
CA ILE A 91 13.28 -21.49 -29.59
C ILE A 91 12.83 -22.50 -30.67
N GLU A 92 11.72 -23.20 -30.43
CA GLU A 92 11.16 -24.14 -31.40
C GLU A 92 10.79 -23.44 -32.71
N TYR A 93 10.11 -22.29 -32.63
CA TYR A 93 9.74 -21.53 -33.81
C TYR A 93 10.96 -21.02 -34.56
N ARG A 94 12.03 -20.62 -33.86
CA ARG A 94 13.29 -20.23 -34.52
C ARG A 94 13.91 -21.38 -35.30
N GLU A 95 13.85 -22.61 -34.79
CA GLU A 95 14.35 -23.80 -35.49
C GLU A 95 13.50 -24.14 -36.72
N ILE A 96 12.18 -24.01 -36.63
CA ILE A 96 11.26 -24.20 -37.78
C ILE A 96 11.52 -23.13 -38.85
N LEU A 97 11.51 -21.86 -38.44
CA LEU A 97 11.64 -20.72 -39.34
C LEU A 97 13.02 -20.64 -40.01
N ARG A 98 14.07 -21.17 -39.39
CA ARG A 98 15.41 -21.29 -40.00
C ARG A 98 15.41 -22.14 -41.27
N ARG A 99 14.43 -23.04 -41.43
CA ARG A 99 14.29 -23.91 -42.61
C ARG A 99 13.43 -23.28 -43.71
N GLU A 100 12.75 -22.18 -43.41
CA GLU A 100 11.82 -21.52 -44.31
C GLU A 100 12.53 -20.44 -45.13
N LYS A 101 12.41 -20.50 -46.47
CA LYS A 101 13.17 -19.63 -47.39
C LYS A 101 12.61 -18.21 -47.48
N THR A 102 11.33 -18.03 -47.18
CA THR A 102 10.61 -16.75 -47.30
C THR A 102 10.69 -15.90 -46.03
N CYS A 103 11.33 -16.41 -44.99
CA CYS A 103 11.25 -15.83 -43.65
C CYS A 103 11.99 -14.49 -43.50
N ASP A 104 13.05 -14.30 -44.29
CA ASP A 104 13.87 -13.07 -44.31
C ASP A 104 13.27 -11.97 -45.19
N LEU A 105 12.14 -12.22 -45.88
CA LEU A 105 11.47 -11.15 -46.63
C LEU A 105 11.01 -10.04 -45.67
N PRO A 106 11.21 -8.77 -46.06
CA PRO A 106 10.66 -7.65 -45.31
C PRO A 106 9.13 -7.65 -45.41
N VAL A 107 8.49 -7.30 -44.29
CA VAL A 107 7.06 -6.97 -44.27
C VAL A 107 6.85 -5.71 -45.11
N PRO A 108 5.78 -5.62 -45.94
CA PRO A 108 5.47 -4.43 -46.72
C PRO A 108 5.47 -3.15 -45.87
N ALA A 109 6.05 -2.08 -46.42
CA ALA A 109 6.28 -0.83 -45.70
C ALA A 109 4.98 -0.24 -45.13
N ASP A 110 3.86 -0.32 -45.85
CA ASP A 110 2.56 0.19 -45.39
C ASP A 110 2.07 -0.55 -44.14
N VAL A 111 2.28 -1.87 -44.06
CA VAL A 111 1.88 -2.69 -42.91
C VAL A 111 2.81 -2.44 -41.71
N ALA A 112 4.13 -2.41 -41.95
CA ALA A 112 5.10 -2.12 -40.91
C ALA A 112 4.94 -0.69 -40.35
N GLY A 113 4.65 0.28 -41.22
CA GLY A 113 4.35 1.66 -40.87
C GLY A 113 3.08 1.78 -40.03
N GLY A 114 2.01 1.09 -40.42
CA GLY A 114 0.78 1.05 -39.61
C GLY A 114 0.98 0.43 -38.22
N LEU A 115 1.81 -0.61 -38.11
CA LEU A 115 2.18 -1.20 -36.81
C LEU A 115 3.00 -0.22 -35.96
N LEU A 116 3.95 0.48 -36.57
CA LEU A 116 4.77 1.49 -35.89
C LEU A 116 3.91 2.67 -35.39
N GLU A 117 2.96 3.13 -36.20
CA GLU A 117 2.02 4.18 -35.79
C GLU A 117 1.14 3.71 -34.62
N TYR A 118 0.65 2.46 -34.67
CA TYR A 118 -0.11 1.88 -33.57
C TYR A 118 0.70 1.83 -32.27
N THR A 119 1.97 1.40 -32.33
CA THR A 119 2.84 1.35 -31.14
C THR A 119 3.15 2.74 -30.60
N HIS A 120 3.36 3.74 -31.46
CA HIS A 120 3.48 5.14 -31.03
C HIS A 120 2.23 5.64 -30.32
N ARG A 121 1.04 5.38 -30.87
CA ARG A 121 -0.24 5.75 -30.24
C ARG A 121 -0.42 5.05 -28.90
N LEU A 122 -0.10 3.75 -28.82
CA LEU A 122 -0.18 2.99 -27.59
C LEU A 122 0.76 3.57 -26.52
N ARG A 123 2.01 3.86 -26.90
CA ARG A 123 2.99 4.50 -26.00
C ARG A 123 2.50 5.85 -25.51
N ALA A 124 2.00 6.70 -26.41
CA ALA A 124 1.45 8.00 -26.06
C ALA A 124 0.25 7.90 -25.12
N SER A 125 -0.59 6.86 -25.25
CA SER A 125 -1.72 6.62 -24.35
C SER A 125 -1.32 6.07 -22.98
N ALA A 126 -0.20 5.35 -22.90
CA ALA A 126 0.25 4.67 -21.69
C ALA A 126 1.26 5.49 -20.87
N MET A 127 2.05 6.35 -21.53
CA MET A 127 3.05 7.20 -20.87
C MET A 127 2.39 8.49 -20.39
N HIS A 128 2.73 8.90 -19.17
CA HIS A 128 2.41 10.24 -18.69
C HIS A 128 3.25 11.27 -19.46
N THR A 129 2.66 12.38 -19.88
CA THR A 129 3.33 13.41 -20.70
C THR A 129 4.45 14.14 -19.95
N ASP A 130 4.45 14.05 -18.62
CA ASP A 130 5.42 14.69 -17.75
C ASP A 130 6.40 13.64 -17.20
N SER A 131 7.47 13.37 -17.95
CA SER A 131 8.56 12.48 -17.51
C SER A 131 9.82 13.30 -17.26
N GLY A 132 9.84 14.03 -16.14
CA GLY A 132 11.00 14.82 -15.70
C GLY A 132 12.28 14.00 -15.49
N ASP A 133 12.12 12.69 -15.26
CA ASP A 133 13.20 11.71 -15.07
C ASP A 133 13.20 10.64 -16.18
N ALA A 134 12.96 11.03 -17.44
CA ALA A 134 13.13 10.10 -18.55
C ALA A 134 14.59 9.62 -18.61
N ASP A 135 14.80 8.30 -18.58
CA ASP A 135 16.12 7.69 -18.75
C ASP A 135 16.66 8.01 -20.15
N ALA A 136 17.53 9.03 -20.22
CA ALA A 136 18.13 9.49 -21.47
C ALA A 136 19.00 8.42 -22.15
N ALA A 137 19.48 7.41 -21.42
CA ALA A 137 20.20 6.29 -22.02
C ALA A 137 19.26 5.33 -22.77
N GLY A 138 18.02 5.18 -22.29
CA GLY A 138 16.95 4.42 -22.93
C GLY A 138 16.32 5.11 -24.14
N ASP A 139 16.55 6.41 -24.32
CA ASP A 139 16.07 7.22 -25.47
C ASP A 139 17.01 7.15 -26.69
N SER A 140 17.97 6.22 -26.67
CA SER A 140 18.84 5.96 -27.80
C SER A 140 18.00 5.64 -29.04
N ALA A 141 18.20 6.39 -30.12
CA ALA A 141 17.53 6.19 -31.39
C ALA A 141 17.74 4.75 -31.88
N THR A 142 16.71 3.91 -31.78
CA THR A 142 16.74 2.53 -32.28
C THR A 142 17.04 2.57 -33.77
N THR A 143 18.10 1.89 -34.19
CA THR A 143 18.48 1.76 -35.59
C THR A 143 17.30 1.26 -36.41
N THR A 144 16.95 1.98 -37.49
CA THR A 144 15.81 1.62 -38.35
C THR A 144 16.09 0.29 -39.06
N SER A 145 15.61 -0.81 -38.50
CA SER A 145 15.64 -2.14 -39.12
C SER A 145 14.27 -2.47 -39.72
N ALA A 146 14.26 -2.97 -40.95
CA ALA A 146 13.02 -3.47 -41.56
C ALA A 146 12.53 -4.72 -40.80
N LEU A 147 11.26 -4.71 -40.38
CA LEU A 147 10.62 -5.87 -39.76
C LEU A 147 10.51 -7.00 -40.80
N THR A 148 11.03 -8.18 -40.49
CA THR A 148 10.88 -9.37 -41.35
C THR A 148 9.74 -10.26 -40.88
N TYR A 149 9.24 -11.13 -41.77
CA TYR A 149 8.20 -12.11 -41.40
C TYR A 149 8.66 -13.03 -40.26
N CYS A 150 9.93 -13.45 -40.27
CA CYS A 150 10.55 -14.20 -39.18
C CYS A 150 10.46 -13.47 -37.84
N GLN A 151 10.86 -12.20 -37.82
CA GLN A 151 10.81 -11.39 -36.60
C GLN A 151 9.37 -11.20 -36.11
N ALA A 152 8.44 -10.91 -37.02
CA ALA A 152 7.03 -10.77 -36.69
C ALA A 152 6.44 -12.03 -36.04
N VAL A 153 6.71 -13.21 -36.61
CA VAL A 153 6.20 -14.49 -36.08
C VAL A 153 6.82 -14.81 -34.72
N LEU A 154 8.12 -14.56 -34.54
CA LEU A 154 8.80 -14.80 -33.26
C LEU A 154 8.29 -13.89 -32.14
N TRP A 155 7.68 -12.74 -32.46
CA TRP A 155 7.11 -11.82 -31.47
C TRP A 155 5.72 -12.22 -30.99
N ILE A 156 5.00 -13.08 -31.71
CA ILE A 156 3.61 -13.46 -31.36
C ILE A 156 3.55 -14.14 -29.99
N LYS A 157 4.45 -15.10 -29.73
CA LYS A 157 4.45 -15.86 -28.46
C LYS A 157 4.82 -15.00 -27.24
N PRO A 158 5.91 -14.19 -27.28
CA PRO A 158 6.20 -13.23 -26.23
C PRO A 158 5.06 -12.25 -25.97
N LEU A 159 4.37 -11.78 -27.03
CA LEU A 159 3.25 -10.84 -26.89
C LEU A 159 2.04 -11.50 -26.19
N LEU A 160 1.68 -12.72 -26.58
CA LEU A 160 0.63 -13.49 -25.92
C LEU A 160 0.95 -13.75 -24.45
N ALA A 161 2.21 -14.09 -24.14
CA ALA A 161 2.70 -14.28 -22.78
C ALA A 161 2.58 -12.99 -21.94
N ALA A 162 2.95 -11.84 -22.51
CA ALA A 162 2.81 -10.55 -21.84
C ALA A 162 1.34 -10.20 -21.55
N ILE A 163 0.42 -10.48 -22.49
CA ILE A 163 -1.02 -10.29 -22.29
C ILE A 163 -1.55 -11.22 -21.20
N GLU A 164 -1.15 -12.49 -21.19
CA GLU A 164 -1.57 -13.45 -20.17
C GLU A 164 -1.10 -13.03 -18.77
N LYS A 165 0.15 -12.58 -18.67
CA LYS A 165 0.72 -11.99 -17.44
C LYS A 165 -0.07 -10.77 -16.96
N ALA A 166 -0.38 -9.84 -17.86
CA ALA A 166 -1.19 -8.67 -17.53
C ALA A 166 -2.61 -9.06 -17.06
N ASN A 167 -3.23 -10.07 -17.69
CA ASN A 167 -4.54 -10.57 -17.28
C ASN A 167 -4.51 -11.23 -15.89
N ASN A 168 -3.47 -12.01 -15.58
CA ASN A 168 -3.27 -12.61 -14.26
C ASN A 168 -3.10 -11.53 -13.18
N GLN A 169 -2.34 -10.47 -13.46
CA GLN A 169 -2.19 -9.33 -12.56
C GLN A 169 -3.53 -8.61 -12.35
N LEU A 170 -4.28 -8.34 -13.42
CA LEU A 170 -5.59 -7.69 -13.33
C LEU A 170 -6.60 -8.54 -12.57
N ALA A 171 -6.56 -9.87 -12.72
CA ALA A 171 -7.37 -10.79 -11.94
C ALA A 171 -7.05 -10.71 -10.44
N GLY A 172 -5.76 -10.67 -10.08
CA GLY A 172 -5.32 -10.46 -8.70
C GLY A 172 -5.79 -9.13 -8.12
N ILE A 173 -5.67 -8.03 -8.88
CA ILE A 173 -6.17 -6.70 -8.47
C ILE A 173 -7.69 -6.73 -8.23
N ARG A 174 -8.46 -7.39 -9.11
CA ARG A 174 -9.92 -7.53 -8.91
C ARG A 174 -10.28 -8.34 -7.66
N GLU A 175 -9.52 -9.38 -7.31
CA GLU A 175 -9.73 -10.16 -6.07
C GLU A 175 -9.50 -9.28 -4.83
N ILE A 176 -8.43 -8.49 -4.87
CA ILE A 176 -8.09 -7.50 -3.86
C ILE A 176 -9.21 -6.45 -3.70
N GLU A 177 -9.67 -5.87 -4.81
CA GLU A 177 -10.70 -4.82 -4.79
C GLU A 177 -12.03 -5.34 -4.25
N LYS A 178 -12.43 -6.55 -4.65
CA LYS A 178 -13.63 -7.22 -4.08
C LYS A 178 -13.52 -7.39 -2.58
N THR A 179 -12.36 -7.79 -2.07
CA THR A 179 -12.13 -7.95 -0.63
C THR A 179 -12.25 -6.62 0.10
N ARG A 180 -11.64 -5.55 -0.45
CA ARG A 180 -11.74 -4.20 0.11
C ARG A 180 -13.17 -3.66 0.10
N ALA A 181 -13.96 -3.95 -0.93
CA ALA A 181 -15.35 -3.54 -1.02
C ALA A 181 -16.30 -4.32 -0.09
N SER A 182 -15.87 -5.50 0.40
CA SER A 182 -16.62 -6.32 1.36
C SER A 182 -16.28 -6.06 2.84
N GLN A 183 -15.26 -5.23 3.11
CA GLN A 183 -14.95 -4.69 4.44
C GLN A 183 -15.72 -3.39 4.69
#